data_AF-A0A2N2XSE1-F1
#
_entry.id   AF-A0A2N2XSE1-F1
#
_cell.length_a   1.000
_cell.length_b   1.000
_cell.length_c   1.000
_cell.angle_alpha   90.00
_cell.angle_beta   90.00
_cell.angle_gamma   90.00
#
_symmetry.space_group_name_H-M   'P 1'
#
loop_
_entity.id
_entity.type
_entity.pdbx_description
1 polymer ?
#
loop_
_entity_poly.entity_id
_entity_poly.type
_entity_poly.pdbx_seq_one_letter_code
_entity_poly.pdbx_strand_id
1 'polypeptide(L)'
;KPQKNDIEYINWLGEKAIPFSIVFTKTDKISGVELKKNIDLFRKKMLESWEECPPFFMSSAILSEGKEDILEYVENILKNSP
;
A
#
# COMPACT_ATOMS: atom_id res chain seq x y z
N LYS A 1 -1.72 7.74 9.79
CA LYS A 1 -2.77 8.68 9.33
C LYS A 1 -2.51 9.04 7.86
N PRO A 2 -3.53 9.06 6.98
CA PRO A 2 -3.34 9.41 5.55
C PRO A 2 -2.85 10.85 5.43
N GLN A 3 -1.77 11.07 4.66
CA GLN A 3 -1.31 12.42 4.35
C GLN A 3 -1.97 12.91 3.06
N LYS A 4 -2.26 14.21 2.99
CA LYS A 4 -2.91 14.81 1.83
C LYS A 4 -2.14 14.54 0.53
N ASN A 5 -0.82 14.70 0.58
CA ASN A 5 0.05 14.47 -0.57
C ASN A 5 0.02 13.01 -1.07
N ASP A 6 -0.11 12.03 -0.16
CA ASP A 6 -0.23 10.62 -0.55
C ASP A 6 -1.51 10.38 -1.36
N ILE A 7 -2.63 10.92 -0.89
CA ILE A 7 -3.93 10.78 -1.56
C ILE A 7 -3.94 11.48 -2.92
N GLU A 8 -3.39 12.69 -3.00
CA GLU A 8 -3.29 13.42 -4.26
C GLU A 8 -2.44 12.67 -5.29
N TYR A 9 -1.30 12.11 -4.86
CA TYR A 9 -0.43 11.35 -5.74
C TYR A 9 -1.09 10.04 -6.21
N ILE A 10 -1.79 9.36 -5.32
CA ILE A 10 -2.55 8.15 -5.67
C ILE A 10 -3.66 8.47 -6.67
N ASN A 11 -4.44 9.53 -6.43
CA ASN A 11 -5.47 9.97 -7.37
C ASN A 11 -4.87 10.27 -8.75
N TRP A 12 -3.72 10.94 -8.79
CA TRP A 12 -3.01 11.20 -10.04
C TRP A 12 -2.58 9.91 -10.76
N LEU A 13 -2.08 8.90 -10.04
CA LEU A 13 -1.75 7.59 -10.63
C LEU A 13 -3.00 6.92 -11.23
N GLY A 14 -4.13 7.02 -10.54
CA GLY A 14 -5.43 6.54 -11.02
C GLY A 14 -5.91 7.23 -12.29
N GLU A 15 -5.87 8.57 -12.32
CA GLU A 15 -6.22 9.35 -13.51
C GLU A 15 -5.32 9.03 -14.71
N LYS A 16 -4.05 8.67 -14.47
CA LYS A 16 -3.11 8.23 -15.50
C LYS A 16 -3.22 6.75 -15.86
N ALA A 17 -4.13 6.01 -15.22
CA ALA A 17 -4.28 4.56 -15.37
C ALA A 17 -2.95 3.80 -15.19
N ILE A 18 -2.08 4.30 -14.30
CA ILE A 18 -0.81 3.66 -13.97
C ILE A 18 -1.08 2.61 -12.90
N PRO A 19 -0.80 1.31 -13.12
CA PRO A 19 -0.93 0.31 -12.07
C PRO A 19 0.08 0.56 -10.94
N PHE A 20 -0.37 0.47 -9.69
CA PHE A 20 0.50 0.64 -8.53
C PHE A 20 0.02 -0.19 -7.34
N SER A 21 0.93 -0.41 -6.40
CA SER A 21 0.66 -0.99 -5.09
C SER A 21 1.25 -0.11 -4.01
N ILE A 22 0.74 -0.22 -2.78
CA ILE A 22 1.13 0.61 -1.64
C ILE A 22 1.94 -0.22 -0.65
N VAL A 23 3.06 0.31 -0.17
CA VAL A 23 3.86 -0.37 0.88
C VAL A 23 3.88 0.48 2.15
N PHE A 24 3.23 -0.02 3.20
CA PHE A 24 3.33 0.54 4.54
C PHE A 24 4.66 0.10 5.18
N THR A 25 5.64 0.99 5.20
CA THR A 25 6.99 0.71 5.69
C THR A 25 7.14 0.97 7.19
N LYS A 26 8.24 0.47 7.77
CA LYS A 26 8.66 0.71 9.17
C LYS A 26 7.63 0.25 10.20
N THR A 27 7.00 -0.90 9.94
CA THR A 27 5.99 -1.49 10.84
C THR A 27 6.54 -1.81 12.23
N ASP A 28 7.85 -2.00 12.36
CA ASP A 28 8.57 -2.16 13.64
C ASP A 28 8.35 -1.00 14.63
N LYS A 29 8.02 0.20 14.14
CA LYS A 29 7.84 1.39 14.98
C LYS A 29 6.44 1.54 15.56
N ILE A 30 5.49 0.72 15.15
CA ILE A 30 4.07 0.90 15.44
C ILE A 30 3.50 -0.40 15.97
N SER A 31 2.71 -0.34 17.05
CA SER A 31 2.02 -1.53 17.56
C SER A 31 1.05 -2.10 16.52
N GLY A 32 0.84 -3.42 16.49
CA GLY A 32 -0.07 -4.06 15.52
C GLY A 32 -1.49 -3.48 15.53
N VAL A 33 -2.00 -3.09 16.71
CA VAL A 33 -3.31 -2.44 16.86
C VAL A 33 -3.34 -1.06 16.20
N GLU A 34 -2.31 -0.24 16.43
CA GLU A 34 -2.22 1.09 15.83
C GLU A 34 -1.95 1.03 14.33
N LEU A 35 -1.16 0.07 13.86
CA LEU A 35 -0.93 -0.19 12.46
C LEU A 35 -2.24 -0.51 11.73
N LYS A 36 -3.01 -1.46 12.27
CA LYS A 36 -4.33 -1.82 11.73
C LYS A 36 -5.26 -0.61 11.67
N LYS A 37 -5.34 0.18 12.75
CA LYS A 37 -6.13 1.41 12.79
C LYS A 37 -5.69 2.42 11.74
N ASN A 38 -4.39 2.58 11.52
CA ASN A 38 -3.85 3.49 10.51
C ASN A 38 -4.21 3.03 9.09
N ILE A 39 -4.11 1.74 8.81
CA ILE A 39 -4.50 1.13 7.52
C ILE A 39 -6.00 1.31 7.30
N ASP A 40 -6.84 1.03 8.30
CA ASP A 40 -8.30 1.18 8.19
C ASP A 40 -8.70 2.64 7.93
N LEU A 41 -8.06 3.60 8.59
CA LEU A 41 -8.27 5.03 8.33
C LEU A 41 -7.85 5.43 6.92
N PHE A 42 -6.72 4.90 6.44
CA PHE A 42 -6.24 5.15 5.08
C PHE A 42 -7.23 4.58 4.05
N ARG A 43 -7.66 3.32 4.22
CA ARG A 43 -8.65 2.66 3.35
C ARG A 43 -9.96 3.42 3.31
N LYS A 44 -10.48 3.83 4.48
CA LYS A 44 -11.71 4.62 4.55
C LYS A 44 -11.58 5.92 3.75
N LYS A 45 -10.43 6.61 3.85
CA LYS A 45 -10.21 7.86 3.12
C LYS A 45 -10.11 7.63 1.61
N MET A 46 -9.45 6.56 1.18
CA MET A 46 -9.35 6.17 -0.22
C MET A 46 -10.71 5.85 -0.83
N LEU A 47 -11.55 5.09 -0.12
CA LEU A 47 -12.89 4.68 -0.57
C LEU A 47 -13.90 5.84 -0.69
N GLU A 48 -13.53 7.06 -0.29
CA GLU A 48 -14.31 8.27 -0.59
C GLU A 48 -14.20 8.67 -2.07
N SER A 49 -13.15 8.25 -2.77
CA SER A 49 -12.88 8.61 -4.18
C SER A 49 -12.60 7.42 -5.09
N TRP A 50 -12.34 6.24 -4.54
CA TRP A 50 -12.04 5.01 -5.26
C TRP A 50 -13.08 3.93 -4.96
N GLU A 51 -13.46 3.15 -5.97
CA GLU A 51 -14.37 1.99 -5.79
C GLU A 51 -13.67 0.87 -5.01
N GLU A 52 -12.39 0.65 -5.27
CA GLU A 52 -11.56 -0.35 -4.60
C GLU A 52 -10.20 0.24 -4.21
N CYS A 53 -9.64 -0.25 -3.10
CA CYS A 53 -8.30 0.12 -2.68
C CYS A 53 -7.27 -0.70 -3.47
N PRO A 54 -6.19 -0.07 -3.97
CA PRO A 54 -5.11 -0.81 -4.63
C PRO A 54 -4.47 -1.85 -3.70
N PRO A 55 -3.81 -2.88 -4.25
CA PRO A 55 -3.05 -3.85 -3.46
C PRO A 55 -2.06 -3.15 -2.53
N PHE A 56 -1.95 -3.63 -1.30
CA PHE A 56 -1.03 -3.07 -0.33
C PHE A 56 -0.29 -4.14 0.47
N PHE A 57 0.90 -3.76 0.93
CA PHE A 57 1.82 -4.61 1.68
C PHE A 57 2.29 -3.88 2.93
N MET A 58 2.73 -4.66 3.90
CA MET A 58 3.38 -4.16 5.11
C MET A 58 4.84 -4.60 5.06
N SER A 59 5.78 -3.73 5.45
CA SER A 59 7.19 -4.12 5.51
C SER A 59 7.94 -3.45 6.66
N SER A 60 8.93 -4.17 7.18
CA SER A 60 9.97 -3.62 8.04
C SER A 60 11.33 -4.06 7.52
N ALA A 61 12.16 -3.10 7.14
CA ALA A 61 13.55 -3.38 6.75
C ALA A 61 14.40 -3.86 7.94
N ILE A 62 14.02 -3.52 9.18
CA ILE A 62 14.73 -3.92 10.39
C ILE A 62 14.40 -5.37 10.74
N LEU A 63 13.12 -5.74 10.70
CA LEU A 63 12.66 -7.10 10.99
C LEU A 63 12.74 -8.02 9.78
N SER A 64 13.08 -7.50 8.60
CA SER A 64 13.03 -8.19 7.31
C SER A 64 11.65 -8.76 6.95
N GLU A 65 10.59 -8.18 7.50
CA GLU A 65 9.20 -8.59 7.27
C GLU A 65 8.63 -7.99 5.98
N GLY A 66 7.76 -8.74 5.31
CA GLY A 66 7.05 -8.32 4.08
C GLY A 66 7.87 -8.41 2.80
N LYS A 67 9.16 -8.75 2.89
CA LYS A 67 10.05 -8.90 1.74
C LYS A 67 9.55 -9.99 0.78
N GLU A 68 9.19 -11.15 1.32
CA GLU A 68 8.75 -12.31 0.53
C GLU A 68 7.45 -12.00 -0.21
N ASP A 69 6.43 -11.49 0.48
CA ASP A 69 5.14 -11.09 -0.11
C ASP A 69 5.32 -10.07 -1.26
N ILE A 70 6.18 -9.07 -1.07
CA ILE A 70 6.45 -8.05 -2.08
C ILE A 70 7.17 -8.66 -3.29
N LEU A 71 8.19 -9.51 -3.07
CA LEU A 71 8.94 -10.15 -4.15
C LEU A 71 8.06 -11.10 -4.95
N GLU A 72 7.24 -11.92 -4.28
CA GLU A 72 6.29 -12.82 -4.91
C GLU A 72 5.27 -12.04 -5.74
N TYR A 73 4.76 -10.91 -5.22
CA TYR A 73 3.86 -10.05 -5.98
C TYR A 73 4.52 -9.47 -7.24
N VAL A 74 5.75 -8.97 -7.13
CA VAL A 74 6.49 -8.44 -8.28
C VAL A 74 6.76 -9.55 -9.31
N GLU A 75 7.17 -10.73 -8.86
CA GLU A 75 7.41 -11.88 -9.74
C GLU A 75 6.12 -12.30 -10.48
N ASN A 76 4.99 -12.34 -9.77
CA ASN A 76 3.69 -12.64 -10.36
C ASN A 76 3.28 -11.60 -11.40
N ILE A 77 3.52 -10.30 -11.17
CA ILE A 77 3.26 -9.27 -12.18
C ILE A 77 4.15 -9.48 -13.41
N LEU A 78 5.45 -9.72 -13.21
CA LEU A 78 6.40 -9.86 -14.32
C LEU A 78 6.08 -11.10 -15.18
N LYS A 79 5.68 -12.22 -14.56
CA LYS A 79 5.30 -13.45 -15.28
C LYS A 79 4.00 -13.32 -16.05
N ASN A 80 3.06 -12.52 -15.53
CA ASN A 80 1.75 -12.32 -16.15
C ASN A 80 1.70 -11.07 -17.04
N SER A 81 2.82 -10.36 -17.19
CA SER A 81 2.95 -9.25 -18.14
C SER A 81 3.11 -9.83 -19.56
N PRO A 82 2.31 -9.39 -20.54
CA PRO A 82 2.37 -9.88 -21.93
C PRO A 82 3.65 -9.45 -22.66
#